data_AF-A0A1L3NM72-F1
#
_entry.id   AF-A0A1L3NM72-F1
#
_cell.length_a   1.000
_cell.length_b   1.000
_cell.length_c   1.000
_cell.angle_alpha   90.00
_cell.angle_beta   90.00
_cell.angle_gamma   90.00
#
_symmetry.space_group_name_H-M   'P 1'
#
loop_
_entity.id
_entity.type
_entity.pdbx_description
1 polymer ?
#
loop_
_entity_poly.entity_id
_entity_poly.type
_entity_poly.pdbx_seq_one_letter_code
_entity_poly.pdbx_strand_id
1 'polypeptide(L)' 'MTKAEFARITGIRRSTVGAYCNDTFERVSKEHVDIMFKTLNCDITDIIEYIKD' A
#
# COMPACT_ATOMS: atom_id res chain seq x y z
N MET A 1 -2.41 -9.78 8.96
CA MET A 1 -0.98 -9.43 8.81
C MET A 1 -0.72 -8.11 9.51
N THR A 2 0.43 -7.95 10.17
CA THR A 2 0.80 -6.67 10.82
C THR A 2 1.53 -5.73 9.84
N LYS A 3 1.54 -4.41 10.08
CA LYS A 3 2.33 -3.44 9.27
C LYS A 3 3.81 -3.82 9.19
N ALA A 4 4.36 -4.34 10.29
CA ALA A 4 5.74 -4.79 10.38
C ALA A 4 6.03 -6.02 9.52
N GLU A 5 5.09 -6.97 9.50
CA GLU A 5 5.18 -8.18 8.68
C GLU A 5 5.03 -7.87 7.20
N PHE A 6 4.10 -6.98 6.84
CA PHE A 6 3.94 -6.53 5.46
C PHE A 6 5.19 -5.85 4.91
N ALA A 7 5.78 -4.92 5.68
CA ALA A 7 7.03 -4.26 5.33
C ALA A 7 8.17 -5.27 5.08
N ARG A 8 8.23 -6.35 5.87
CA ARG A 8 9.23 -7.41 5.71
C ARG A 8 9.00 -8.23 4.44
N ILE A 9 7.75 -8.59 4.14
CA ILE A 9 7.40 -9.41 2.96
C ILE A 9 7.61 -8.62 1.67
N THR A 10 7.20 -7.35 1.66
CA THR A 10 7.18 -6.49 0.45
C THR A 10 8.50 -5.76 0.21
N GLY A 11 9.35 -5.63 1.22
CA GLY A 11 10.53 -4.76 1.17
C GLY A 11 10.21 -3.26 1.28
N ILE A 12 8.93 -2.87 1.32
CA ILE A 12 8.50 -1.48 1.51
C ILE A 12 8.89 -1.06 2.93
N ARG A 13 9.49 0.13 3.08
CA ARG A 13 9.85 0.66 4.39
C ARG A 13 8.63 0.72 5.30
N ARG A 14 8.79 0.29 6.56
CA ARG A 14 7.70 0.28 7.56
C ARG A 14 7.05 1.66 7.72
N SER A 15 7.82 2.75 7.65
CA SER A 15 7.29 4.11 7.69
C SER A 15 6.37 4.42 6.51
N THR A 16 6.73 3.98 5.31
CA THR A 16 5.91 4.12 4.10
C THR A 16 4.63 3.29 4.17
N VAL A 17 4.72 2.03 4.63
CA VAL A 17 3.52 1.21 4.91
C VAL A 17 2.61 1.91 5.92
N GLY A 18 3.21 2.51 6.97
CA GLY A 18 2.48 3.31 7.95
C GLY A 18 1.73 4.48 7.33
N ALA A 19 2.38 5.22 6.43
CA ALA A 19 1.77 6.35 5.71
C ALA A 19 0.61 5.92 4.81
N TYR A 20 0.73 4.80 4.08
CA TYR A 20 -0.37 4.26 3.28
C TYR A 20 -1.58 3.89 4.12
N CYS A 21 -1.38 3.18 5.24
CA CYS A 21 -2.49 2.80 6.11
C CYS A 21 -3.15 3.98 6.85
N ASN A 22 -2.44 5.11 6.98
CA ASN A 22 -2.94 6.29 7.68
C ASN A 22 -3.40 7.38 6.69
N ASP A 23 -3.35 7.10 5.39
CA ASP A 23 -3.69 8.03 4.31
C ASP A 23 -2.95 9.38 4.37
N THR A 24 -1.70 9.36 4.86
CA THR A 24 -0.86 10.57 5.01
C THR A 24 0.12 10.75 3.85
N PHE A 25 -0.14 10.13 2.71
CA PHE A 25 0.74 10.14 1.56
C PHE A 25 0.10 10.96 0.44
N GLU A 26 0.88 11.79 -0.26
CA GLU A 26 0.34 12.57 -1.39
C GLU A 26 0.41 11.80 -2.72
N ARG A 27 1.32 10.82 -2.82
CA ARG A 27 1.58 10.04 -4.04
C ARG A 27 1.91 8.59 -3.74
N VAL A 28 1.28 7.67 -4.47
CA VAL A 28 1.60 6.24 -4.42
C VAL A 28 2.44 5.88 -5.64
N SER A 29 3.50 5.08 -5.45
CA SER A 29 4.29 4.60 -6.58
C SER A 29 3.59 3.42 -7.24
N LYS A 30 3.63 3.34 -8.58
CA LYS A 30 3.08 2.20 -9.33
C LYS A 30 3.69 0.86 -8.87
N GLU A 31 4.99 0.87 -8.56
CA GLU A 31 5.71 -0.31 -8.06
C GLU A 31 5.15 -0.79 -6.72
N HIS A 32 4.89 0.11 -5.78
CA HIS A 32 4.30 -0.28 -4.51
C HIS A 32 2.88 -0.81 -4.68
N VAL A 33 2.07 -0.22 -5.58
CA VAL A 33 0.73 -0.74 -5.88
C VAL A 33 0.80 -2.15 -6.44
N ASP A 34 1.70 -2.42 -7.38
CA ASP A 34 1.89 -3.76 -7.94
C ASP A 34 2.35 -4.78 -6.89
N ILE A 35 3.26 -4.39 -5.99
CA ILE A 35 3.69 -5.23 -4.87
C ILE A 35 2.53 -5.49 -3.90
N MET A 36 1.73 -4.47 -3.58
CA MET A 36 0.56 -4.60 -2.72
C MET A 36 -0.47 -5.56 -3.31
N PHE A 37 -0.84 -5.38 -4.58
CA PHE A 37 -1.76 -6.24 -5.34
C PHE A 37 -1.32 -7.72 -5.27
N LYS A 38 -0.03 -7.99 -5.58
CA LYS A 38 0.52 -9.35 -5.56
C LYS A 38 0.60 -9.97 -4.17
N THR A 39 0.93 -9.16 -3.16
CA THR A 39 1.14 -9.66 -1.79
C THR A 39 -0.18 -9.89 -1.05
N LEU A 40 -1.16 -9.02 -1.28
CA LEU A 40 -2.47 -9.09 -0.64
C LEU A 40 -3.45 -9.96 -1.43
N ASN A 41 -3.10 -10.33 -2.67
CA ASN A 41 -3.97 -11.06 -3.58
C ASN A 41 -5.34 -10.37 -3.73
N CYS A 42 -5.30 -9.06 -3.97
CA CYS A 42 -6.46 -8.17 -4.12
C CYS A 42 -6.40 -7.46 -5.47
N ASP A 43 -7.45 -6.73 -5.86
CA ASP A 43 -7.46 -5.90 -7.07
C ASP A 43 -6.90 -4.49 -6.79
N ILE A 44 -6.57 -3.73 -7.84
CA ILE A 44 -6.15 -2.32 -7.70
C ILE A 44 -7.28 -1.45 -7.14
N THR A 45 -8.54 -1.79 -7.42
CA THR A 45 -9.70 -1.10 -6.85
C THR A 45 -9.84 -1.31 -5.35
N ASP A 46 -9.22 -2.35 -4.79
CA ASP A 46 -9.17 -2.58 -3.34
C ASP A 46 -8.09 -1.71 -2.64
N ILE A 47 -7.20 -1.09 -3.43
CA ILE A 47 -6.08 -0.27 -2.93
C ILE A 47 -6.33 1.22 -3.16
N ILE A 48 -6.95 1.57 -4.30
CA ILE A 48 -7.13 2.95 -4.74
C ILE A 48 -8.60 3.19 -5.06
N GLU A 49 -9.15 4.24 -4.46
CA GLU A 49 -10.50 4.73 -4.72
C GLU A 49 -10.43 6.16 -5.30
N TYR A 50 -11.25 6.43 -6.32
CA TYR A 50 -11.44 7.79 -6.81
C TYR A 50 -12.54 8.47 -5.97
N ILE A 51 -12.18 9.54 -5.28
CA ILE A 51 -13.12 10.39 -4.53
C ILE A 51 -13.39 11.64 -5.36
N LYS A 52 -14.68 11.93 -5.58
CA LYS A 52 -15.13 13.13 -6.30
C LYS A 52 -15.17 14.32 -5.34
N ASP A 53 -14.58 15.44 -5.75
CA ASP A 53 -14.69 16.74 -5.06
C ASP A 53 -16.12 17.31 -5.05
#